data_AF-A0A7S2RSL8-F1
#
_entry.id   AF-A0A7S2RSL8-F1
#
_cell.length_a   1.000
_cell.length_b   1.000
_cell.length_c   1.000
_cell.angle_alpha   90.00
_cell.angle_beta   90.00
_cell.angle_gamma   90.00
#
_symmetry.space_group_name_H-M   'P 1'
#
loop_
_entity.id
_entity.type
_entity.pdbx_description
1 polymer ?
#
loop_
_entity_poly.entity_id
_entity_poly.type
_entity_poly.pdbx_seq_one_letter_code
_entity_poly.pdbx_strand_id
1 'polypeptide(L)'
;FLSPQARRFIKDLTDHNWERRLGTLSKVQAAPYFGSLDWLALEEQKSKPPMPPQRPNWIEEEEANSSRDILFEYTEMALAPPRRKVDWCAGLPVCRNAPPVVQA
;
A
#
# COMPACT_ATOMS: atom_id res chain seq x y z
N PHE A 1 -24.44 -6.41 -11.62
CA PHE A 1 -24.45 -7.89 -11.47
C PHE A 1 -23.01 -8.39 -11.43
N LEU A 2 -22.66 -9.30 -10.50
CA LEU A 2 -21.32 -9.90 -10.43
C LEU A 2 -21.23 -11.13 -11.34
N SER A 3 -20.08 -11.32 -12.00
CA SER A 3 -19.81 -12.54 -12.76
C SER A 3 -19.77 -13.78 -11.84
N PRO A 4 -20.06 -14.99 -12.35
CA PRO A 4 -20.01 -16.21 -11.53
C PRO A 4 -18.65 -16.42 -10.85
N GLN A 5 -17.57 -16.12 -11.57
CA GLN A 5 -16.20 -16.22 -11.06
C GLN A 5 -15.93 -15.20 -9.95
N ALA A 6 -16.37 -13.95 -10.13
CA ALA A 6 -16.23 -12.90 -9.11
C ALA A 6 -16.97 -13.27 -7.82
N ARG A 7 -18.20 -13.75 -7.95
CA ARG A 7 -19.03 -14.15 -6.80
C ARG A 7 -18.38 -15.28 -5.99
N ARG A 8 -17.85 -16.29 -6.69
CA ARG A 8 -17.16 -17.42 -6.04
C ARG A 8 -15.88 -16.96 -5.35
N PHE A 9 -15.06 -16.16 -6.03
CA PHE A 9 -13.82 -15.64 -5.47
C PHE A 9 -14.06 -14.82 -4.19
N ILE A 10 -15.06 -13.94 -4.20
CA ILE A 10 -15.46 -13.16 -3.02
C ILE A 10 -15.91 -14.10 -1.88
N LYS A 11 -16.73 -15.11 -2.17
CA LYS A 11 -17.19 -16.08 -1.17
C LYS A 11 -16.01 -16.80 -0.49
N ASP A 12 -15.02 -17.23 -1.28
CA ASP A 12 -13.84 -17.95 -0.78
C ASP A 12 -12.93 -17.02 0.05
N LEU A 13 -12.85 -15.73 -0.28
CA LEU A 13 -12.15 -14.71 0.52
C LEU A 13 -12.87 -14.37 1.84
N THR A 14 -14.20 -14.39 1.83
CA THR A 14 -15.03 -14.03 3.00
C THR A 14 -15.50 -15.24 3.80
N ASP A 15 -14.88 -16.42 3.62
CA ASP A 15 -15.24 -17.62 4.41
C ASP A 15 -15.01 -17.33 5.90
N HIS A 16 -16.03 -17.57 6.73
CA HIS A 16 -15.94 -17.39 8.17
C HIS A 16 -14.96 -18.37 8.82
N ASN A 17 -14.75 -19.55 8.21
CA ASN A 17 -13.72 -20.49 8.64
C ASN A 17 -12.36 -20.07 8.07
N TRP A 18 -11.46 -19.65 8.96
CA TRP A 18 -10.12 -19.17 8.59
C TRP A 18 -9.24 -20.24 7.93
N GLU A 19 -9.44 -21.53 8.22
CA GLU A 19 -8.66 -22.62 7.62
C GLU A 19 -9.03 -22.85 6.14
N ARG A 20 -10.28 -22.54 5.79
CA ARG A 20 -10.82 -22.71 4.43
C ARG A 20 -10.76 -21.41 3.62
N ARG A 21 -10.63 -20.28 4.31
CA ARG A 21 -10.53 -18.96 3.69
C ARG A 21 -9.34 -18.91 2.73
N LEU A 22 -9.59 -18.37 1.55
CA LEU A 22 -8.55 -18.09 0.58
C LEU A 22 -7.62 -16.98 1.12
N GLY A 23 -6.32 -17.27 1.22
CA GLY A 23 -5.37 -16.29 1.79
C GLY A 23 -3.93 -16.38 1.31
N THR A 24 -3.49 -17.50 0.75
CA THR A 24 -2.13 -17.61 0.20
C THR A 24 -2.06 -17.01 -1.20
N LEU A 25 -1.03 -16.21 -1.47
CA LEU A 25 -0.83 -15.50 -2.74
C LEU A 25 -0.97 -16.42 -3.97
N SER A 26 -0.35 -17.60 -3.93
CA SER A 26 -0.42 -18.59 -5.02
C SER A 26 -1.84 -19.03 -5.36
N LYS A 27 -2.68 -19.27 -4.34
CA LYS A 27 -4.09 -19.67 -4.53
C LYS A 27 -4.94 -18.49 -5.01
N VAL A 28 -4.63 -17.28 -4.55
CA VAL A 28 -5.31 -16.05 -5.01
C VAL A 28 -5.02 -15.81 -6.48
N GLN A 29 -3.74 -15.88 -6.88
CA GLN A 29 -3.31 -15.66 -8.26
C GLN A 29 -3.85 -16.72 -9.22
N ALA A 30 -3.97 -17.97 -8.77
CA ALA A 30 -4.53 -19.08 -9.54
C ALA A 30 -6.08 -19.06 -9.63
N ALA A 31 -6.76 -18.11 -8.97
CA ALA A 31 -8.21 -18.08 -8.99
C ALA A 31 -8.74 -17.81 -10.42
N PRO A 32 -9.77 -18.53 -10.89
CA PRO A 32 -10.33 -18.34 -12.24
C PRO A 32 -10.76 -16.90 -12.55
N TYR A 33 -11.11 -16.14 -11.51
CA TYR A 33 -11.46 -14.73 -11.62
C TYR A 33 -10.33 -13.87 -12.24
N PHE A 34 -9.07 -14.23 -12.01
CA PHE A 34 -7.91 -13.55 -12.59
C PHE A 34 -7.32 -14.31 -13.79
N GLY A 35 -8.07 -15.25 -14.40
CA GLY A 35 -7.54 -16.12 -15.47
C GLY A 35 -7.06 -15.38 -16.72
N SER A 36 -7.46 -14.12 -16.92
CA SER A 36 -7.00 -13.26 -18.01
C SER A 36 -5.82 -12.35 -17.64
N LEU A 37 -5.37 -12.38 -16.39
CA LEU A 37 -4.32 -11.50 -15.88
C LEU A 37 -2.96 -12.17 -16.06
N ASP A 38 -2.04 -11.49 -16.74
CA ASP A 38 -0.64 -11.87 -16.75
C ASP A 38 0.05 -11.26 -15.53
N TRP A 39 0.29 -12.09 -14.51
CA TRP A 39 0.91 -11.68 -13.26
C TRP A 39 2.36 -11.22 -13.44
N LEU A 40 3.09 -11.79 -14.40
CA LEU A 40 4.48 -11.39 -14.66
C LEU A 40 4.52 -10.00 -15.29
N ALA A 41 3.67 -9.75 -16.28
CA ALA A 41 3.56 -8.42 -16.89
C ALA A 41 3.05 -7.36 -15.90
N LEU A 42 2.22 -7.75 -14.94
CA LEU A 42 1.76 -6.86 -13.87
C LEU A 42 2.91 -6.48 -12.93
N GLU A 43 3.71 -7.46 -12.50
CA GLU A 43 4.86 -7.25 -11.60
C GLU A 43 5.95 -6.41 -12.25
N GLU A 44 6.20 -6.62 -13.55
CA GLU A 44 7.14 -5.82 -14.34
C GLU A 44 6.58 -4.45 -14.77
N GLN A 45 5.37 -4.08 -14.34
CA GLN A 45 4.68 -2.84 -14.70
C GLN A 45 4.48 -2.64 -16.22
N LYS A 46 4.46 -3.73 -16.98
CA LYS A 46 4.23 -3.74 -18.43
C LYS A 46 2.74 -3.72 -18.80
N SER A 47 1.86 -4.06 -17.85
CA SER A 47 0.41 -3.95 -18.05
C SER A 47 -0.05 -2.49 -17.95
N LYS A 48 -0.76 -2.00 -18.98
CA LYS A 48 -1.39 -0.69 -18.93
C LYS A 48 -2.65 -0.71 -18.03
N PRO A 49 -2.79 0.19 -17.04
CA PRO A 49 -4.02 0.30 -16.27
C PRO A 49 -5.22 0.61 -17.19
N PRO A 50 -6.39 0.00 -16.95
CA PRO A 50 -7.58 0.25 -17.77
C PRO A 50 -8.10 1.68 -17.64
N MET A 51 -7.81 2.33 -16.51
CA MET A 51 -8.19 3.72 -16.24
C MET A 51 -6.94 4.48 -15.77
N PRO A 52 -6.29 5.25 -16.65
CA PRO A 52 -5.21 6.14 -16.22
C PRO A 52 -5.80 7.29 -15.38
N PRO A 53 -5.03 7.84 -14.43
CA PRO A 53 -5.47 9.01 -13.68
C PRO A 53 -5.70 10.19 -14.64
N GLN A 54 -6.84 10.84 -14.51
CA GLN A 54 -7.06 12.12 -15.17
C GLN A 54 -6.21 13.15 -14.45
N ARG A 55 -5.30 13.80 -15.18
CA ARG A 55 -4.68 15.01 -14.67
C ARG A 55 -5.81 16.05 -14.60
N PRO A 56 -6.08 16.68 -13.44
CA PRO A 56 -6.98 17.81 -13.45
C PRO A 56 -6.46 18.79 -14.50
N ASN A 57 -7.32 19.24 -15.41
CA ASN A 57 -7.00 20.41 -16.21
C ASN A 57 -6.92 21.56 -15.20
N TRP A 58 -5.82 22.31 -15.20
CA TRP A 58 -5.55 23.37 -14.21
C TRP A 58 -6.53 24.57 -14.32
N ILE A 59 -7.65 24.38 -15.04
CA ILE A 59 -8.69 25.36 -15.35
C ILE A 59 -10.03 24.95 -14.69
N GLU A 60 -10.13 23.77 -14.06
CA GLU A 60 -11.32 23.35 -13.28
C GLU A 60 -11.00 23.26 -11.76
N GLU A 61 -9.97 23.96 -11.29
CA GLU A 61 -9.64 24.02 -9.85
C GLU A 61 -10.61 24.91 -9.06
N GLU A 62 -11.44 25.76 -9.67
CA GLU A 62 -12.36 26.60 -8.88
C GLU A 62 -13.58 25.85 -8.32
N GLU A 63 -14.00 24.72 -8.89
CA GLU A 63 -15.17 23.95 -8.38
C GLU A 63 -14.80 22.61 -7.74
N ALA A 64 -13.58 22.12 -7.93
CA ALA A 64 -13.09 20.89 -7.28
C ALA A 64 -12.23 21.15 -6.02
N ASN A 65 -12.11 22.41 -5.56
CA ASN A 65 -11.30 22.75 -4.38
C ASN A 65 -12.02 22.62 -3.03
N SER A 66 -13.35 22.54 -2.99
CA SER A 66 -14.08 22.51 -1.71
C SER A 66 -13.90 21.22 -0.90
N SER A 67 -13.11 20.24 -1.34
CA SER A 67 -12.85 19.00 -0.57
C SER A 67 -11.40 18.53 -0.58
N ARG A 68 -10.47 19.30 -1.17
CA ARG A 68 -9.02 19.03 -1.13
C ARG A 68 -8.25 19.91 -0.13
N ASP A 69 -8.89 20.94 0.41
CA ASP A 69 -8.25 21.95 1.28
C ASP A 69 -8.04 21.57 2.76
N ILE A 70 -7.95 20.27 3.14
CA ILE A 70 -7.54 19.90 4.53
C ILE A 70 -6.51 18.76 4.56
N LEU A 71 -5.56 18.71 3.64
CA LEU A 71 -4.46 17.73 3.76
C LEU A 71 -3.07 18.20 3.33
N PHE A 72 -2.90 19.45 2.89
CA PHE A 72 -1.60 19.95 2.42
C PHE A 72 -1.05 21.17 3.17
N GLU A 73 -1.58 21.48 4.35
CA GLU A 73 -1.09 22.58 5.19
C GLU A 73 -0.74 22.06 6.60
N TYR A 74 0.16 21.08 6.73
CA TYR A 74 0.80 20.74 8.01
C TYR A 74 2.17 20.04 7.88
N THR A 75 2.88 20.22 6.76
CA THR A 75 4.20 19.59 6.54
C THR A 75 5.40 20.51 6.66
N GLU A 76 5.22 21.82 6.89
CA GLU A 76 6.35 22.73 7.15
C GLU A 76 6.74 22.88 8.63
N MET A 77 6.06 22.22 9.57
CA MET A 77 6.42 22.30 11.01
C MET A 77 7.36 21.19 11.52
N ALA A 78 7.86 20.28 10.69
CA ALA A 78 8.60 19.11 11.17
C ALA A 78 10.01 18.91 10.58
N LEU A 79 10.73 20.00 10.23
CA LEU A 79 12.18 19.95 10.06
C LEU A 79 12.95 20.49 11.29
N ALA A 80 12.33 20.49 12.47
CA ALA A 80 13.10 20.59 13.70
C ALA A 80 13.86 19.26 13.90
N PRO A 81 15.20 19.24 14.02
CA PRO A 81 15.90 18.02 14.39
C PRO A 81 15.30 17.48 15.69
N PRO A 82 15.12 16.15 15.82
CA PRO A 82 14.48 15.58 17.00
C PRO A 82 15.20 16.09 18.26
N ARG A 83 14.47 16.79 19.14
CA ARG A 83 15.01 17.37 20.38
C ARG A 83 15.54 16.35 21.39
N ARG A 84 15.50 15.05 21.05
CA ARG A 84 16.02 13.98 21.89
C ARG A 84 16.72 12.97 20.98
N LYS A 85 17.99 12.73 21.26
CA LYS A 85 18.66 11.50 20.83
C LYS A 85 17.91 10.35 21.49
N VAL A 86 17.09 9.65 20.71
CA VAL A 86 16.49 8.39 21.16
C VAL A 86 17.61 7.38 21.13
N ASP A 87 18.06 6.95 22.31
CA ASP A 87 19.01 5.86 22.43
C ASP A 87 18.23 4.55 22.26
N TRP A 88 18.18 4.05 21.03
CA TRP A 88 17.43 2.85 20.63
C TRP A 88 17.88 1.58 21.37
N CYS A 89 18.99 1.66 22.08
CA CYS A 89 19.62 0.56 22.79
C CYS A 89 19.36 0.56 24.31
N ALA A 90 18.59 1.51 24.83
CA ALA A 90 18.23 1.53 26.24
C ALA A 90 17.30 0.34 26.58
N GLY A 91 17.87 -0.70 27.20
CA GLY A 91 17.13 -1.82 27.78
C GLY A 91 17.08 -3.10 26.95
N LEU A 92 17.71 -3.15 25.77
CA LEU A 92 17.78 -4.38 24.96
C LEU A 92 19.16 -5.06 25.11
N PRO A 93 19.23 -6.32 25.57
CA PRO A 93 20.50 -7.05 25.74
C PRO A 93 21.25 -7.27 24.41
N VAL A 94 20.56 -7.11 23.28
CA VAL A 94 21.08 -7.26 21.92
C VAL A 94 22.07 -6.15 21.54
N CYS A 95 22.00 -4.98 22.18
CA CYS A 95 22.84 -3.83 21.83
C CYS A 95 24.23 -3.80 22.48
N ARG A 96 24.57 -4.73 23.38
CA ARG A 96 25.83 -4.66 24.15
C ARG A 96 27.12 -4.83 23.32
N ASN A 97 27.03 -5.33 22.08
CA ASN A 97 28.20 -5.68 21.27
C ASN A 97 28.25 -4.97 19.91
N ALA A 98 27.48 -3.91 19.69
CA ALA A 98 27.57 -3.15 18.44
C ALA A 98 28.80 -2.21 18.48
N PRO A 99 29.75 -2.30 17.52
CA PRO A 99 30.86 -1.36 17.46
C PRO A 99 30.35 0.06 17.17
N PRO A 100 30.94 1.11 17.76
CA PRO A 100 30.49 2.48 17.55
C PRO A 100 30.72 2.90 16.10
N VAL A 101 29.65 3.34 15.44
CA VAL A 101 29.73 4.00 14.14
C VAL A 101 30.23 5.43 14.38
N VAL A 102 31.51 5.68 14.06
CA VAL A 102 32.10 7.02 14.06
C VAL A 102 31.61 7.74 12.80
N GLN A 103 30.79 8.77 12.96
CA GLN A 103 30.47 9.68 11.87
C GLN A 103 31.52 10.80 11.85
N ALA A 104 32.19 10.94 10.70
CA ALA A 104 33.14 12.01 10.38
C ALA A 104 32.43 13.33 10.05
#